data_AF-A0A7K2L189-F1
#
_entry.id   AF-A0A7K2L189-F1
#
_cell.length_a   1.000
_cell.length_b   1.000
_cell.length_c   1.000
_cell.angle_alpha   90.00
_cell.angle_beta   90.00
_cell.angle_gamma   90.00
#
_symmetry.space_group_name_H-M   'P 1'
#
loop_
_entity.id
_entity.type
_entity.pdbx_description
1 polymer ?
#
loop_
_entity_poly.entity_id
_entity_poly.type
_entity_poly.pdbx_seq_one_letter_code
_entity_poly.pdbx_strand_id
1 'polypeptide(L)'
;FSAFAGVDRTLTLLSGDGVRLSCPGVFDRLLERAGEPFAFSGDLGLSAELSGGSCRVLNIMVRRGRWTAPVRRVTDRIVPPSGHAGVFLVLRGGWQAGVDGLAPGGGVWWDAGDDTVREGFTPLSPDAAALWADIAPTG
;
A
#
# COMPACT_ATOMS: atom_id res chain seq x y z
N PHE A 1 3.43 -12.76 -13.65
CA PHE A 1 2.57 -11.60 -13.33
C PHE A 1 2.11 -10.97 -14.64
N SER A 2 0.88 -10.45 -14.73
CA SER A 2 0.41 -9.78 -15.96
C SER A 2 0.94 -8.35 -16.07
N ALA A 3 1.19 -7.92 -17.32
CA ALA A 3 1.42 -6.52 -17.66
C ALA A 3 0.09 -5.77 -17.74
N PHE A 4 0.09 -4.53 -17.25
CA PHE A 4 -1.04 -3.61 -17.23
C PHE A 4 -0.59 -2.28 -17.82
N ALA A 5 -0.83 -2.10 -19.12
CA ALA A 5 -0.38 -0.92 -19.85
C ALA A 5 -0.96 0.37 -19.25
N GLY A 6 -0.12 1.39 -19.09
CA GLY A 6 -0.48 2.70 -18.55
C GLY A 6 -0.84 2.68 -17.05
N VAL A 7 -0.42 1.67 -16.30
CA VAL A 7 -0.68 1.55 -14.87
C VAL A 7 0.62 1.68 -14.08
N ASP A 8 0.60 2.46 -13.00
CA ASP A 8 1.65 2.43 -11.98
C ASP A 8 1.22 1.52 -10.83
N ARG A 9 2.16 0.67 -10.39
CA ARG A 9 1.90 -0.35 -9.38
C ARG A 9 2.82 -0.14 -8.19
N THR A 10 2.29 -0.40 -7.01
CA THR A 10 3.09 -0.54 -5.80
C THR A 10 2.69 -1.82 -5.10
N LEU A 11 3.65 -2.72 -4.94
CA LEU A 11 3.45 -4.00 -4.27
C LEU A 11 4.13 -3.95 -2.91
N THR A 12 3.44 -4.43 -1.89
CA THR A 12 3.96 -4.50 -0.53
C THR A 12 3.69 -5.87 0.06
N LEU A 13 4.75 -6.55 0.52
CA LEU A 13 4.59 -7.81 1.25
C LEU A 13 3.84 -7.55 2.57
N LEU A 14 2.86 -8.38 2.89
CA LEU A 14 2.11 -8.32 4.16
C LEU A 14 2.49 -9.47 5.08
N SER A 15 2.67 -10.68 4.54
CA SER A 15 3.03 -11.88 5.30
C SER A 15 3.58 -12.98 4.41
N GLY A 16 4.27 -13.95 5.01
CA GLY A 16 4.85 -15.12 4.33
C GLY A 16 6.32 -14.92 3.97
N ASP A 17 6.87 -15.90 3.25
CA ASP A 17 8.33 -16.07 3.08
C ASP A 17 8.95 -15.11 2.05
N GLY A 18 8.12 -14.30 1.39
CA GLY A 18 8.55 -13.30 0.43
C GLY A 18 8.30 -13.68 -1.03
N VAL A 19 8.57 -12.70 -1.89
CA VAL A 19 8.44 -12.83 -3.35
C VAL A 19 9.54 -12.06 -4.03
N ARG A 20 10.24 -12.71 -4.97
CA ARG A 20 11.21 -12.08 -5.85
C ARG A 20 10.51 -11.66 -7.14
N LEU A 21 10.52 -10.36 -7.43
CA LEU A 21 10.05 -9.78 -8.68
C LEU A 21 11.25 -9.46 -9.56
N SER A 22 11.23 -9.94 -10.80
CA SER A 22 12.33 -9.71 -11.74
C SER A 22 11.81 -9.28 -13.11
N CYS A 23 12.50 -8.28 -13.67
CA CYS A 23 12.31 -7.79 -15.03
C CYS A 23 13.71 -7.64 -15.65
N PRO A 24 14.09 -8.52 -16.60
CA PRO A 24 15.44 -8.54 -17.16
C PRO A 24 15.90 -7.16 -17.66
N GLY A 25 17.07 -6.72 -17.21
CA GLY A 25 17.65 -5.43 -17.58
C GLY A 25 17.03 -4.20 -16.88
N VAL A 26 15.97 -4.37 -16.08
CA VAL A 26 15.30 -3.25 -15.38
C VAL A 26 15.48 -3.36 -13.87
N PHE A 27 15.05 -4.47 -13.27
CA PHE A 27 15.22 -4.71 -11.84
C PHE A 27 15.16 -6.19 -11.48
N ASP A 28 15.72 -6.49 -10.31
CA ASP A 28 15.58 -7.75 -9.61
C ASP A 28 15.44 -7.44 -8.11
N ARG A 29 14.27 -7.71 -7.55
CA ARG A 29 13.89 -7.26 -6.21
C ARG A 29 13.26 -8.38 -5.43
N LEU A 30 13.93 -8.77 -4.36
CA LEU A 30 13.38 -9.66 -3.34
C LEU A 30 12.63 -8.82 -2.30
N LEU A 31 11.34 -9.12 -2.13
CA LEU A 31 10.51 -8.55 -1.06
C LEU A 31 10.36 -9.61 0.01
N GLU A 32 11.18 -9.52 1.05
CA GLU A 32 11.21 -10.45 2.18
C GLU A 32 10.73 -9.82 3.49
N ARG A 33 10.67 -8.48 3.56
CA ARG A 33 10.20 -7.75 4.73
C ARG A 33 8.79 -7.22 4.53
N ALA A 34 7.91 -7.54 5.48
CA ALA A 34 6.54 -7.04 5.48
C ALA A 34 6.50 -5.52 5.68
N GLY A 35 5.63 -4.85 4.91
CA GLY A 35 5.40 -3.41 5.00
C GLY A 35 6.40 -2.54 4.24
N GLU A 36 7.25 -3.11 3.38
CA GLU A 36 8.13 -2.33 2.48
C GLU A 36 7.48 -2.18 1.09
N PRO A 37 7.02 -0.97 0.71
CA PRO A 37 6.43 -0.75 -0.59
C PRO A 37 7.48 -0.71 -1.69
N PHE A 38 7.23 -1.42 -2.79
CA PHE A 38 8.05 -1.39 -3.98
C PHE A 38 7.22 -0.95 -5.19
N ALA A 39 7.56 0.23 -5.72
CA ALA A 39 6.90 0.83 -6.88
C ALA A 39 7.59 0.41 -8.19
N PHE A 40 6.79 0.10 -9.20
CA PHE A 40 7.26 -0.26 -10.53
C PHE A 40 6.19 0.02 -11.59
N SER A 41 6.60 0.15 -12.85
CA SER A 41 5.67 0.30 -13.96
C SER A 41 4.90 -1.00 -14.21
N GLY A 42 3.58 -0.90 -14.34
CA GLY A 42 2.71 -1.98 -14.77
C GLY A 42 2.93 -2.41 -16.22
N ASP A 43 3.59 -1.60 -17.05
CA ASP A 43 3.89 -1.94 -18.45
C ASP A 43 4.88 -3.11 -18.57
N LEU A 44 5.63 -3.38 -17.51
CA LEU A 44 6.70 -4.36 -17.50
C LEU A 44 6.13 -5.78 -17.44
N GLY A 45 6.53 -6.62 -18.39
CA GLY A 45 6.43 -8.07 -18.25
C GLY A 45 7.43 -8.53 -17.19
N LEU A 46 6.92 -9.06 -16.07
CA LEU A 46 7.75 -9.48 -14.94
C LEU A 46 7.45 -10.90 -14.48
N SER A 47 8.50 -11.60 -14.07
CA SER A 47 8.42 -12.86 -13.35
C SER A 47 8.30 -12.60 -11.85
N ALA A 48 7.56 -13.49 -11.19
CA ALA A 48 7.49 -13.52 -9.74
C ALA A 48 7.76 -14.94 -9.27
N GLU A 49 8.69 -15.07 -8.35
CA GLU A 49 9.09 -16.34 -7.75
C GLU A 49 8.88 -16.25 -6.24
N LEU A 50 8.18 -17.22 -5.66
CA LEU A 50 8.04 -17.31 -4.21
C LEU A 50 9.37 -17.78 -3.63
N SER A 51 9.85 -17.10 -2.58
CA SER A 51 11.09 -17.47 -1.90
C SER A 51 10.97 -18.73 -1.04
N GLY A 52 9.75 -19.24 -0.88
CA GLY A 52 9.42 -20.43 -0.11
C GLY A 52 7.93 -20.72 -0.24
N GLY A 53 7.21 -20.66 0.89
CA GLY A 53 5.77 -20.83 0.95
C GLY A 53 4.97 -19.67 0.37
N SER A 54 3.65 -19.76 0.54
CA SER A 54 2.72 -18.71 0.10
C SER A 54 2.98 -17.39 0.82
N CYS A 55 2.88 -16.28 0.09
CA CYS A 55 2.87 -14.95 0.68
C CYS A 55 1.55 -14.21 0.40
N ARG A 56 1.30 -13.16 1.17
CA ARG A 56 0.22 -12.19 0.93
C ARG A 56 0.83 -10.83 0.66
N VAL A 57 0.24 -10.10 -0.28
CA VAL A 57 0.70 -8.78 -0.70
C VAL A 57 -0.47 -7.82 -0.80
N LEU A 58 -0.22 -6.53 -0.53
CA LEU A 58 -1.06 -5.43 -0.97
C LEU A 58 -0.53 -4.96 -2.33
N ASN A 59 -1.40 -4.81 -3.31
CA ASN A 59 -1.04 -4.30 -4.63
C ASN A 59 -1.93 -3.10 -4.95
N ILE A 60 -1.36 -1.90 -4.85
CA ILE A 60 -2.02 -0.66 -5.26
C ILE A 60 -1.71 -0.42 -6.74
N MET A 61 -2.75 -0.15 -7.52
CA MET A 61 -2.64 0.04 -8.97
C MET A 61 -3.42 1.28 -9.38
N VAL A 62 -2.77 2.23 -10.02
CA VAL A 62 -3.39 3.47 -10.50
C VAL A 62 -3.13 3.72 -11.97
N ARG A 63 -4.09 4.35 -12.66
CA ARG A 63 -3.91 4.77 -14.06
C ARG A 63 -2.93 5.94 -14.11
N ARG A 64 -1.76 5.72 -14.71
CA ARG A 64 -0.72 6.73 -14.90
C ARG A 64 -1.27 7.91 -15.68
N GLY A 65 -0.89 9.12 -15.27
CA GLY A 65 -1.34 10.37 -15.90
C GLY A 65 -2.82 10.71 -15.62
N ARG A 66 -3.48 9.95 -14.74
CA ARG A 66 -4.78 10.32 -14.17
C ARG A 66 -4.75 10.37 -12.65
N TRP A 67 -3.97 9.49 -12.02
CA TRP A 67 -3.88 9.36 -10.58
C TRP A 67 -2.44 9.10 -10.15
N THR A 68 -2.11 9.55 -8.93
CA THR A 68 -0.89 9.16 -8.21
C THR A 68 -1.28 8.38 -6.95
N ALA A 69 -0.38 7.51 -6.48
CA ALA A 69 -0.61 6.73 -5.27
C ALA A 69 0.67 6.49 -4.44
N PRO A 70 1.26 7.52 -3.78
CA PRO A 70 2.34 7.28 -2.84
C PRO A 70 1.93 6.32 -1.72
N VAL A 71 2.56 5.16 -1.64
CA VAL A 71 2.35 4.18 -0.57
C VAL A 71 3.51 4.27 0.41
N ARG A 72 3.20 4.41 1.70
CA ARG A 72 4.19 4.53 2.77
C ARG A 72 3.83 3.65 3.95
N ARG A 73 4.85 3.09 4.59
CA ARG A 73 4.72 2.57 5.94
C ARG A 73 4.73 3.74 6.91
N VAL A 74 3.73 3.83 7.77
CA VAL A 74 3.56 4.92 8.74
C VAL A 74 3.46 4.36 10.16
N THR A 75 3.98 5.13 11.11
CA THR A 75 3.99 4.84 12.55
C THR A 75 3.40 5.97 13.38
N ASP A 76 3.30 7.17 12.80
CA ASP A 76 2.76 8.36 13.43
C ASP A 76 1.32 8.63 13.00
N ARG A 77 0.67 9.58 13.67
CA ARG A 77 -0.67 10.04 13.27
C ARG A 77 -0.65 10.57 11.84
N ILE A 78 -1.63 10.14 11.05
CA ILE A 78 -1.83 10.62 9.68
C ILE A 78 -3.18 11.31 9.58
N VAL A 79 -3.22 12.45 8.89
CA VAL A 79 -4.46 13.11 8.48
C VAL A 79 -4.51 13.10 6.94
N PRO A 80 -5.48 12.40 6.33
CA PRO A 80 -5.69 12.44 4.88
C PRO A 80 -5.82 13.88 4.37
N PRO A 81 -5.18 14.25 3.24
CA PRO A 81 -5.51 15.49 2.56
C PRO A 81 -6.98 15.47 2.10
N SER A 82 -7.67 16.62 2.18
CA SER A 82 -9.07 16.70 1.74
C SER A 82 -9.19 16.51 0.22
N GLY A 83 -10.21 15.78 -0.21
CA GLY A 83 -10.45 15.50 -1.63
C GLY A 83 -9.58 14.38 -2.20
N HIS A 84 -8.69 13.77 -1.41
CA HIS A 84 -7.94 12.59 -1.82
C HIS A 84 -8.71 11.32 -1.48
N ALA A 85 -8.62 10.31 -2.34
CA ALA A 85 -8.98 8.93 -2.03
C ALA A 85 -7.85 8.26 -1.24
N GLY A 86 -8.08 7.08 -0.70
CA GLY A 86 -6.97 6.33 -0.12
C GLY A 86 -7.32 4.98 0.48
N VAL A 87 -6.25 4.33 0.93
CA VAL A 87 -6.30 3.03 1.62
C VAL A 87 -5.40 3.11 2.84
N PHE A 88 -5.94 2.70 3.99
CA PHE A 88 -5.20 2.55 5.23
C PHE A 88 -5.31 1.11 5.71
N LEU A 89 -4.19 0.40 5.85
CA LEU A 89 -4.15 -1.00 6.26
C LEU A 89 -3.25 -1.16 7.48
N VAL A 90 -3.79 -1.66 8.58
CA VAL A 90 -3.02 -1.88 9.81
C VAL A 90 -2.15 -3.13 9.67
N LEU A 91 -0.84 -2.95 9.89
CA LEU A 91 0.14 -4.04 9.91
C LEU A 91 0.35 -4.59 11.32
N ARG A 92 0.44 -3.70 12.32
CA ARG A 92 0.70 -4.01 13.73
C ARG A 92 0.11 -2.96 14.66
N GLY A 93 -0.04 -3.34 15.93
CA GLY A 93 -0.61 -2.48 16.97
C GLY A 93 -2.08 -2.14 16.74
N GLY A 94 -2.62 -1.30 17.61
CA GLY A 94 -3.96 -0.73 17.46
C GLY A 94 -3.90 0.64 16.79
N TRP A 95 -4.92 0.98 16.00
CA TRP A 95 -5.10 2.31 15.43
C TRP A 95 -6.52 2.80 15.67
N GLN A 96 -6.70 4.11 15.77
CA GLN A 96 -7.99 4.76 15.87
C GLN A 96 -8.30 5.48 14.56
N ALA A 97 -9.50 5.29 14.01
CA ALA A 97 -10.04 5.98 12.86
C ALA A 97 -11.41 6.59 13.23
N GLY A 98 -11.44 7.90 13.51
CA GLY A 98 -12.62 8.53 14.09
C GLY A 98 -12.99 7.88 15.43
N VAL A 99 -14.20 7.33 15.55
CA VAL A 99 -14.66 6.58 16.73
C VAL A 99 -14.33 5.09 16.68
N ASP A 100 -13.90 4.58 15.53
CA ASP A 100 -13.66 3.15 15.31
C ASP A 100 -12.21 2.74 15.60
N GLY A 101 -12.04 1.59 16.25
CA GLY A 101 -10.75 0.95 16.44
C GLY A 101 -10.41 0.00 15.28
N LEU A 102 -9.18 0.08 14.77
CA LEU A 102 -8.65 -0.80 13.73
C LEU A 102 -7.56 -1.71 14.31
N ALA A 103 -7.65 -3.00 13.96
CA ALA A 103 -6.73 -4.05 14.38
C ALA A 103 -5.88 -4.57 13.21
N PRO A 104 -4.74 -5.26 13.47
CA PRO A 104 -3.88 -5.81 12.42
C PRO A 104 -4.61 -6.67 11.39
N GLY A 105 -4.33 -6.44 10.12
CA GLY A 105 -5.01 -7.08 8.99
C GLY A 105 -6.34 -6.42 8.60
N GLY A 106 -6.88 -5.54 9.45
CA GLY A 106 -7.99 -4.65 9.14
C GLY A 106 -7.53 -3.33 8.54
N GLY A 107 -8.48 -2.57 7.98
CA GLY A 107 -8.19 -1.31 7.33
C GLY A 107 -9.46 -0.66 6.78
N VAL A 108 -9.29 0.52 6.21
CA VAL A 108 -10.35 1.29 5.55
C VAL A 108 -9.88 1.78 4.19
N TRP A 109 -10.83 2.02 3.30
CA TRP A 109 -10.62 2.72 2.04
C TRP A 109 -11.75 3.73 1.87
N TRP A 110 -11.47 4.79 1.13
CA TRP A 110 -12.44 5.85 0.86
C TRP A 110 -12.19 6.45 -0.51
N ASP A 111 -13.25 7.00 -1.10
CA ASP A 111 -13.20 7.69 -2.39
C ASP A 111 -12.82 9.17 -2.23
N ALA A 112 -12.38 9.78 -3.32
CA ALA A 112 -12.10 11.21 -3.36
C ALA A 112 -13.39 12.01 -3.10
N GLY A 113 -13.35 12.88 -2.09
CA GLY A 113 -14.52 13.66 -1.65
C GLY A 113 -15.36 12.96 -0.59
N ASP A 114 -15.00 11.74 -0.17
CA ASP A 114 -15.50 11.16 1.07
C ASP A 114 -14.77 11.80 2.26
N ASP A 115 -15.53 12.49 3.09
CA ASP A 115 -15.03 13.27 4.21
C ASP A 115 -15.08 12.52 5.55
N THR A 116 -15.48 11.25 5.55
CA THR A 116 -15.62 10.43 6.77
C THR A 116 -14.29 10.19 7.48
N VAL A 117 -13.15 10.24 6.77
CA VAL A 117 -11.81 9.96 7.33
C VAL A 117 -11.02 11.20 7.76
N ARG A 118 -11.64 12.40 7.76
CA ARG A 118 -10.97 13.68 8.03
C ARG A 118 -10.27 13.78 9.38
N GLU A 119 -10.75 13.06 10.39
CA GLU A 119 -10.12 13.06 11.72
C GLU A 119 -8.75 12.36 11.73
N GLY A 120 -8.50 11.54 10.70
CA GLY A 120 -7.26 10.83 10.50
C GLY A 120 -7.14 9.54 11.31
N PHE A 121 -5.92 9.02 11.31
CA PHE A 121 -5.56 7.73 11.87
C PHE A 121 -4.51 7.95 12.96
N THR A 122 -4.82 7.57 14.19
CA THR A 122 -3.92 7.76 15.34
C THR A 122 -3.43 6.40 15.86
N PRO A 123 -2.11 6.18 16.02
CA PRO A 123 -1.60 4.96 16.63
C PRO A 123 -2.02 4.89 18.11
N LEU A 124 -2.50 3.73 18.55
CA LEU A 124 -2.91 3.46 19.94
C LEU A 124 -1.85 2.71 20.74
N SER A 125 -0.76 2.28 20.11
CA SER A 125 0.35 1.57 20.76
C SER A 125 1.70 1.97 20.18
N PRO A 126 2.81 1.86 20.96
CA PRO A 126 4.14 2.25 20.48
C PRO A 126 4.68 1.41 19.31
N ASP A 127 4.18 0.19 19.14
CA ASP A 127 4.55 -0.73 18.06
C ASP A 127 3.66 -0.59 16.81
N ALA A 128 2.69 0.32 16.85
CA ALA A 128 1.71 0.53 15.81
C ALA A 128 2.36 0.87 14.48
N ALA A 129 1.93 0.15 13.44
CA ALA A 129 2.40 0.35 12.08
C ALA A 129 1.28 0.08 11.09
N ALA A 130 1.21 0.88 10.05
CA ALA A 130 0.23 0.74 8.98
C ALA A 130 0.85 1.03 7.61
N LEU A 131 0.17 0.59 6.56
CA LEU A 131 0.38 1.08 5.20
C LEU A 131 -0.68 2.13 4.89
N TRP A 132 -0.21 3.25 4.36
CA TRP A 132 -1.03 4.37 3.92
C TRP A 132 -0.77 4.58 2.43
N ALA A 133 -1.82 4.48 1.60
CA ALA A 133 -1.80 4.86 0.21
C ALA A 133 -2.59 6.17 0.04
N ASP A 134 -1.87 7.26 -0.25
CA ASP A 134 -2.46 8.55 -0.57
C ASP A 134 -2.84 8.56 -2.05
N ILE A 135 -4.12 8.65 -2.43
CA ILE A 135 -4.52 8.52 -3.84
C ILE A 135 -5.17 9.82 -4.32
N ALA A 136 -4.50 10.49 -5.27
CA ALA A 136 -4.91 11.81 -5.74
C ALA A 136 -4.93 11.87 -7.27
N PRO A 137 -5.81 12.67 -7.88
CA PRO A 137 -5.73 12.93 -9.31
C PRO A 137 -4.39 13.58 -9.66
N THR A 138 -3.84 13.27 -10.83
CA THR A 138 -2.74 14.06 -11.39
C THR A 138 -3.32 15.41 -11.84
N GLY A 139 -2.76 16.50 -11.33
CA GLY A 139 -3.16 17.87 -11.70
C GLY A 139 -2.98 18.19 -13.17
#